data_AF-A0A955MXT3-F1
#
_entry.id   AF-A0A955MXT3-F1
#
_cell.length_a   1.000
_cell.length_b   1.000
_cell.length_c   1.000
_cell.angle_alpha   90.00
_cell.angle_beta   90.00
_cell.angle_gamma   90.00
#
_symmetry.space_group_name_H-M   'P 1'
#
loop_
_entity.id
_entity.type
_entity.pdbx_description
1 polymer ?
#
loop_
_entity_poly.entity_id
_entity_poly.type
_entity_poly.pdbx_seq_one_letter_code
_entity_poly.pdbx_strand_id
1 'polypeptide(L)' 'LPEEGLVMDELEKSLILQALERSKGNKSSAAGLLGLTRRQLYTRLEKYGLGGEED' A
#
# COMPACT_ATOMS: atom_id res chain seq x y z
N LEU A 1 4.07 -11.79 16.99
CA LEU A 1 4.27 -10.33 17.02
C LEU A 1 5.52 -10.07 17.85
N PRO A 2 6.31 -9.03 17.56
CA PRO A 2 7.42 -8.62 18.42
C PRO A 2 6.93 -8.34 19.84
N GLU A 3 7.81 -8.45 20.85
CA GLU A 3 7.44 -8.11 22.24
C GLU A 3 6.98 -6.64 22.35
N GLU A 4 7.52 -5.77 21.51
CA GLU A 4 7.17 -4.35 21.43
C GLU A 4 5.84 -4.08 20.68
N GLY A 5 5.26 -5.10 20.05
CA GLY A 5 4.07 -4.97 19.21
C GLY A 5 4.38 -4.49 17.78
N LEU A 6 3.33 -4.09 17.06
CA LEU A 6 3.43 -3.55 15.70
C LEU A 6 2.62 -2.26 15.58
N VAL A 7 3.20 -1.27 14.90
CA VAL A 7 2.46 -0.09 14.44
C VAL A 7 1.77 -0.46 13.13
N MET A 8 0.46 -0.71 13.20
CA MET A 8 -0.31 -1.19 12.04
C MET A 8 -0.23 -0.23 10.84
N ASP A 9 -0.16 1.07 11.08
CA ASP A 9 -0.03 2.06 10.01
C ASP A 9 1.32 1.98 9.28
N GLU A 10 2.42 1.71 9.99
CA GLU A 10 3.74 1.54 9.37
C GLU A 10 3.83 0.23 8.60
N LEU A 11 3.26 -0.84 9.16
CA LEU A 11 3.16 -2.13 8.47
C LEU A 11 2.35 -1.99 7.19
N GLU A 12 1.16 -1.37 7.27
CA GLU A 12 0.29 -1.14 6.11
C GLU A 12 1.01 -0.32 5.03
N LYS A 13 1.68 0.79 5.41
CA LYS A 13 2.48 1.59 4.48
C LYS A 13 3.61 0.80 3.83
N SER A 14 4.35 0.00 4.61
CA SER A 14 5.43 -0.84 4.12
C SER A 14 4.94 -1.88 3.10
N LEU A 15 3.81 -2.53 3.38
CA LEU A 15 3.21 -3.50 2.47
C LEU A 15 2.75 -2.86 1.15
N ILE A 16 2.19 -1.66 1.19
CA ILE A 16 1.81 -0.89 0.00
C ILE A 16 3.04 -0.59 -0.87
N LEU A 17 4.12 -0.08 -0.27
CA LEU A 17 5.36 0.23 -0.98
C LEU A 17 5.96 -1.02 -1.62
N GLN A 18 6.00 -2.14 -0.90
CA GLN A 18 6.49 -3.41 -1.43
C GLN A 18 5.62 -3.94 -2.58
N ALA A 19 4.29 -3.79 -2.50
CA ALA A 19 3.38 -4.20 -3.55
C ALA A 19 3.56 -3.35 -4.82
N LEU A 20 3.73 -2.03 -4.66
CA LEU A 20 4.03 -1.11 -5.76
C LEU A 20 5.38 -1.44 -6.43
N GLU A 21 6.41 -1.70 -5.64
CA GLU A 21 7.73 -2.07 -6.16
C GLU A 21 7.66 -3.38 -6.96
N ARG A 22 7.05 -4.43 -6.37
CA ARG A 22 6.87 -5.73 -7.04
C ARG A 22 6.01 -5.64 -8.29
N SER A 23 5.08 -4.68 -8.35
CA SER A 23 4.23 -4.43 -9.51
C SER A 23 4.79 -3.39 -10.48
N LYS A 24 6.01 -2.87 -10.25
CA LYS A 24 6.63 -1.80 -11.04
C LYS A 24 5.73 -0.57 -11.19
N GLY A 25 5.08 -0.17 -10.10
CA GLY A 25 4.15 0.95 -10.04
C GLY A 25 2.75 0.67 -10.57
N ASN A 26 2.45 -0.54 -11.07
CA ASN A 26 1.11 -0.88 -11.53
C ASN A 26 0.17 -1.03 -10.32
N LYS A 27 -0.65 0.00 -10.08
CA LYS A 27 -1.58 0.09 -8.95
C LYS A 27 -2.62 -1.03 -8.93
N SER A 28 -3.06 -1.51 -10.09
CA SER A 28 -4.02 -2.62 -10.18
C SER A 28 -3.41 -3.94 -9.73
N SER A 29 -2.18 -4.20 -10.18
CA SER A 29 -1.43 -5.40 -9.80
C SER A 29 -1.00 -5.34 -8.33
N ALA A 30 -0.57 -4.17 -7.83
CA ALA A 30 -0.28 -3.95 -6.42
C ALA A 30 -1.50 -4.22 -5.53
N ALA A 31 -2.68 -3.73 -5.91
CA ALA A 31 -3.92 -4.01 -5.20
C ALA A 31 -4.21 -5.52 -5.15
N GLY A 32 -4.02 -6.21 -6.29
CA GLY A 32 -4.13 -7.66 -6.38
C GLY A 32 -3.18 -8.41 -5.43
N LEU A 33 -1.92 -7.98 -5.33
CA LEU A 33 -0.94 -8.58 -4.40
C LEU A 33 -1.34 -8.43 -2.93
N LEU A 34 -2.07 -7.38 -2.58
CA LEU A 34 -2.55 -7.10 -1.22
C LEU A 34 -3.96 -7.64 -0.95
N GLY A 35 -4.59 -8.31 -1.93
CA GLY A 35 -5.99 -8.74 -1.80
C GLY A 35 -6.98 -7.57 -1.68
N LEU A 36 -6.60 -6.39 -2.19
CA LEU A 36 -7.40 -5.18 -2.16
C LEU A 36 -8.06 -4.92 -3.51
N THR A 37 -9.21 -4.27 -3.47
CA THR A 37 -9.74 -3.59 -4.66
C THR A 37 -8.85 -2.40 -5.00
N ARG A 38 -8.86 -1.98 -6.28
CA ARG A 38 -8.15 -0.78 -6.72
C ARG A 38 -8.54 0.46 -5.89
N ARG A 39 -9.83 0.65 -5.60
CA ARG A 39 -10.34 1.77 -4.77
C ARG A 39 -9.74 1.75 -3.36
N GLN A 40 -9.69 0.58 -2.73
CA GLN A 40 -9.09 0.41 -1.40
C GLN A 40 -7.59 0.73 -1.38
N LEU A 41 -6.87 0.46 -2.46
CA LEU A 41 -5.47 0.87 -2.59
C LEU A 41 -5.36 2.38 -2.71
N TYR A 42 -6.14 3.03 -3.57
CA TYR A 42 -6.13 4.49 -3.74
C TYR A 42 -6.34 5.26 -2.44
N THR A 43 -7.37 4.90 -1.67
CA THR A 43 -7.64 5.53 -0.37
C THR A 43 -6.44 5.41 0.59
N ARG A 44 -5.72 4.28 0.54
CA ARG A 44 -4.51 4.11 1.36
C ARG A 44 -3.33 4.91 0.82
N LEU A 45 -3.16 4.98 -0.50
CA LEU A 45 -2.13 5.81 -1.11
C LEU A 45 -2.32 7.28 -0.72
N GLU A 46 -3.55 7.80 -0.75
CA GLU A 46 -3.89 9.14 -0.28
C GLU A 46 -3.58 9.31 1.22
N LYS A 47 -4.03 8.36 2.07
CA LYS A 47 -3.75 8.36 3.53
C LYS A 47 -2.26 8.51 3.85
N TYR A 48 -1.38 7.92 3.02
CA TYR A 48 0.06 7.92 3.25
C TYR A 48 0.84 8.93 2.40
N GLY A 49 0.17 9.76 1.59
CA GLY A 49 0.83 10.70 0.68
C GLY A 49 1.63 10.01 -0.44
N LEU A 50 1.20 8.82 -0.85
CA LEU A 50 1.81 7.99 -1.91
C LEU A 50 1.04 8.08 -3.24
N GLY A 51 -0.12 8.75 -3.27
CA GLY A 51 -0.82 9.07 -4.51
C GLY A 51 -0.14 10.28 -5.15
N GLY A 52 0.69 10.06 -6.17
CA GLY A 52 1.24 11.15 -6.97
C GLY A 52 0.12 12.01 -7.56
N GLU A 53 0.38 13.30 -7.76
CA GLU A 53 -0.57 14.34 -8.21
C GLU A 53 -1.19 14.11 -9.62
N GLU A 54 -0.93 12.98 -10.25
CA GLU A 54 -1.33 12.68 -11.63
C GLU A 54 -1.94 11.27 -11.71
N ASP A 55 -3.24 11.16 -11.41
CA ASP A 55 -4.18 10.15 -11.93
C ASP A 55 -5.54 10.83 -12.18
#